data_AF-A0A953ZBU2-F1
#
_entry.id   AF-A0A953ZBU2-F1
#
_cell.length_a   1.000
_cell.length_b   1.000
_cell.length_c   1.000
_cell.angle_alpha   90.00
_cell.angle_beta   90.00
_cell.angle_gamma   90.00
#
_symmetry.space_group_name_H-M   'P 1'
#
loop_
_entity.id
_entity.type
_entity.pdbx_description
1 polymer ?
#
loop_
_entity_poly.entity_id
_entity_poly.type
_entity_poly.pdbx_seq_one_letter_code
_entity_poly.pdbx_strand_id
1 'polypeptide(L)'
;DMLEGKNGPQLMEVNSSPGLEGIEAATGVDVAGEIIQHIEEQVQFPDMDIRQRLTLEKGYGVAEIPIGPDSELVGKTIKESGLRDRDILVLSIIRESQTIPNPKTSREILSGDRILCYGKLLSMKTLFPLHPWPKKRSRRTSKLPTQE
;
A
#
# COMPACT_ATOMS: atom_id res chain seq x y z
N ASP A 1 -21.10 23.23 -24.69
CA ASP A 1 -21.42 23.79 -26.00
C ASP A 1 -21.90 25.23 -25.81
N MET A 2 -21.54 26.17 -26.68
CA MET A 2 -21.96 27.58 -26.55
C MET A 2 -23.05 27.87 -27.57
N LEU A 3 -24.18 28.40 -27.10
CA LEU A 3 -25.30 28.78 -27.94
C LEU A 3 -25.24 30.28 -28.21
N GLU A 4 -25.40 30.72 -29.45
CA GLU A 4 -25.53 32.15 -29.75
C GLU A 4 -26.89 32.69 -29.30
N GLY A 5 -26.88 33.63 -28.35
CA GLY A 5 -28.06 34.34 -27.88
C GLY A 5 -28.09 35.79 -28.36
N LYS A 6 -29.26 36.44 -28.24
CA LYS A 6 -29.47 37.85 -28.63
C LYS A 6 -28.54 38.86 -27.94
N ASN A 7 -27.90 38.47 -26.84
CA ASN A 7 -26.98 39.30 -26.06
C ASN A 7 -25.53 38.78 -26.08
N GLY A 8 -25.17 37.98 -27.09
CA GLY A 8 -23.85 37.33 -27.21
C GLY A 8 -23.87 35.83 -26.89
N PRO A 9 -22.71 35.15 -26.97
CA PRO A 9 -22.62 33.71 -26.73
C PRO A 9 -22.99 33.36 -25.29
N GLN A 10 -23.87 32.36 -25.14
CA GLN A 10 -24.38 31.86 -23.87
C GLN A 10 -23.85 30.45 -23.63
N LEU A 11 -23.47 30.17 -22.39
CA LEU A 11 -23.04 28.84 -21.98
C LEU A 11 -24.25 28.09 -21.42
N MET A 12 -24.53 26.90 -21.97
CA MET A 12 -25.57 26.02 -21.44
C MET A 12 -24.94 25.02 -20.48
N GLU A 13 -25.27 25.12 -19.19
CA GLU A 13 -24.93 24.12 -18.19
C GLU A 13 -26.10 23.15 -18.06
N VAL A 14 -25.83 21.87 -18.32
CA VAL A 14 -26.79 20.81 -18.06
C VAL A 14 -26.41 20.18 -16.73
N ASN A 15 -27.30 20.30 -15.74
CA ASN A 15 -27.12 19.67 -14.45
C ASN A 15 -27.48 18.17 -14.53
N SER A 16 -26.65 17.32 -13.92
CA SER A 16 -26.92 15.88 -13.82
C SER A 16 -27.85 15.51 -12.65
N SER A 17 -28.16 16.45 -11.77
CA SER A 17 -29.02 16.23 -10.59
C SER A 17 -30.42 15.65 -10.90
N PRO A 18 -31.13 16.03 -11.99
CA PRO A 18 -32.50 15.55 -12.21
C PRO A 18 -32.61 14.04 -12.42
N GLY A 19 -31.52 13.38 -12.84
CA GLY A 19 -31.51 11.94 -13.11
C GLY A 19 -31.55 11.09 -11.84
N LEU A 20 -30.79 11.50 -10.81
CA LEU A 20 -30.78 10.80 -9.53
C LEU A 20 -32.09 11.02 -8.78
N GLU A 21 -32.60 12.25 -8.76
CA GLU A 21 -33.88 12.60 -8.13
C GLU A 21 -35.05 11.72 -8.62
N GLY A 22 -35.11 11.43 -9.92
CA GLY A 22 -36.14 10.56 -10.50
C GLY A 22 -36.05 9.09 -10.05
N ILE A 23 -34.83 8.58 -9.87
CA ILE A 23 -34.59 7.22 -9.38
C ILE A 23 -34.92 7.13 -7.89
N GLU A 24 -34.49 8.11 -7.11
CA GLU A 24 -34.78 8.19 -5.67
C GLU A 24 -36.29 8.29 -5.41
N ALA A 25 -37.00 9.10 -6.19
CA ALA A 25 -38.46 9.22 -6.11
C ALA A 25 -39.20 7.92 -6.48
N ALA A 26 -38.69 7.15 -7.45
CA ALA A 26 -39.31 5.89 -7.86
C ALA A 26 -39.00 4.72 -6.93
N THR A 27 -37.83 4.72 -6.28
CA THR A 27 -37.33 3.59 -5.48
C THR A 27 -37.45 3.82 -3.97
N GLY A 28 -37.55 5.07 -3.52
CA GLY A 28 -37.55 5.45 -2.11
C GLY A 28 -36.19 5.28 -1.42
N VAL A 29 -35.11 5.11 -2.19
CA VAL A 29 -33.74 4.92 -1.69
C VAL A 29 -32.96 6.22 -1.91
N ASP A 30 -32.17 6.66 -0.93
CA ASP A 30 -31.24 7.79 -1.04
C ASP A 30 -29.96 7.35 -1.77
N VAL A 31 -29.97 7.40 -3.09
CA VAL A 31 -28.89 6.90 -3.94
C VAL A 31 -27.68 7.82 -3.86
N ALA A 32 -27.90 9.15 -3.80
CA ALA A 32 -26.82 10.12 -3.66
C ALA A 32 -26.07 9.94 -2.32
N GLY A 33 -26.80 9.74 -1.23
CA GLY A 33 -26.23 9.45 0.09
C GLY A 33 -25.41 8.16 0.11
N GLU A 34 -25.94 7.07 -0.45
CA GLU A 34 -25.23 5.78 -0.55
C GLU A 34 -23.96 5.88 -1.42
N ILE A 35 -23.97 6.67 -2.50
CA ILE A 35 -22.78 6.93 -3.31
C ILE A 35 -21.74 7.70 -2.51
N ILE A 36 -22.15 8.76 -1.79
CA ILE A 36 -21.23 9.52 -0.94
C ILE A 36 -20.63 8.62 0.13
N GLN A 37 -21.45 7.84 0.83
CA GLN A 37 -20.98 6.91 1.85
C GLN A 37 -20.00 5.88 1.27
N HIS A 38 -20.31 5.30 0.11
CA HIS A 38 -19.40 4.37 -0.57
C HIS A 38 -18.05 5.00 -0.90
N ILE A 39 -18.03 6.26 -1.36
CA ILE A 39 -16.80 6.98 -1.66
C ILE A 39 -16.04 7.30 -0.37
N GLU A 40 -16.72 7.77 0.68
CA GLU A 40 -16.10 8.07 1.98
C GLU A 40 -15.42 6.83 2.59
N GLU A 41 -16.06 5.67 2.51
CA GLU A 41 -15.50 4.38 2.94
C GLU A 41 -14.21 4.02 2.17
N GLN A 42 -14.09 4.42 0.90
CA GLN A 42 -12.88 4.20 0.09
C GLN A 42 -11.81 5.29 0.24
N VAL A 43 -12.19 6.51 0.62
CA VAL A 43 -11.25 7.65 0.73
C VAL A 43 -10.53 7.69 2.09
N GLN A 44 -11.11 7.11 3.15
CA GLN A 44 -10.48 7.11 4.48
C GLN A 44 -9.12 6.43 4.50
N PHE A 45 -8.86 5.49 3.58
CA PHE A 45 -7.55 4.87 3.37
C PHE A 45 -7.31 4.70 1.86
N PRO A 46 -6.85 5.76 1.16
CA PRO A 46 -6.50 5.62 -0.25
C PRO A 46 -5.44 4.52 -0.39
N ASP A 47 -5.51 3.73 -1.47
CA ASP A 47 -4.41 2.86 -1.90
C ASP A 47 -3.17 3.73 -2.19
N MET A 48 -2.45 4.06 -1.12
CA MET A 48 -1.35 4.99 -1.14
C MET A 48 -0.08 4.18 -0.99
N ASP A 49 0.81 4.28 -1.98
CA ASP A 49 2.10 3.58 -1.94
C ASP A 49 2.90 4.09 -0.75
N ILE A 50 2.87 3.32 0.35
CA ILE A 50 3.57 3.59 1.62
C ILE A 50 5.05 3.90 1.37
N ARG A 51 5.65 3.34 0.30
CA ARG A 51 7.03 3.63 -0.08
C ARG A 51 7.23 5.09 -0.47
N GLN A 52 6.27 5.71 -1.16
CA GLN A 52 6.37 7.10 -1.61
C GLN A 52 6.31 8.10 -0.44
N ARG A 53 5.52 7.82 0.61
CA ARG A 53 5.43 8.68 1.81
C ARG A 53 6.54 8.45 2.83
N LEU A 54 7.02 7.23 2.99
CA LEU A 54 8.09 6.94 3.96
C LEU A 54 9.50 7.31 3.43
N THR A 55 9.66 7.47 2.13
CA THR A 55 10.93 7.90 1.49
C THR A 55 11.06 9.42 1.37
N LEU A 56 10.17 10.19 2.03
CA LEU A 56 10.17 11.67 1.97
C LEU A 56 11.44 12.29 2.59
N GLU A 57 12.11 11.57 3.50
CA GLU A 57 13.41 11.96 4.03
C GLU A 57 14.56 11.25 3.30
N LYS A 58 15.55 12.04 2.85
CA LYS A 58 16.74 11.51 2.16
C LYS A 58 17.46 10.50 3.06
N GLY A 59 17.50 9.24 2.62
CA GLY A 59 18.26 8.17 3.28
C GLY A 59 17.43 7.17 4.09
N TYR A 60 16.12 7.37 4.23
CA TYR A 60 15.19 6.37 4.79
C TYR A 60 14.37 5.70 3.69
N GLY A 61 13.89 4.49 3.95
CA GLY A 61 13.02 3.79 3.02
C GLY A 61 12.41 2.52 3.60
N VAL A 62 11.57 1.88 2.80
CA VAL A 62 10.93 0.61 3.16
C VAL A 62 11.58 -0.52 2.37
N ALA A 63 11.96 -1.60 3.05
CA ALA A 63 12.56 -2.77 2.43
C ALA A 63 11.98 -4.07 2.98
N GLU A 64 11.87 -5.07 2.12
CA GLU A 64 11.57 -6.45 2.51
C GLU A 64 12.89 -7.24 2.53
N ILE A 65 13.29 -7.70 3.71
CA ILE A 65 14.56 -8.39 3.94
C ILE A 65 14.27 -9.86 4.25
N PRO A 66 14.68 -10.82 3.39
CA PRO A 66 14.61 -12.23 3.70
C PRO A 66 15.70 -12.61 4.72
N ILE A 67 15.35 -13.41 5.71
CA ILE A 67 16.26 -13.91 6.74
C ILE A 67 16.75 -15.30 6.31
N GLY A 68 18.00 -15.37 5.84
CA GLY A 68 18.65 -16.63 5.54
C GLY A 68 19.11 -17.36 6.81
N PRO A 69 19.50 -18.65 6.69
CA PRO A 69 20.03 -19.43 7.81
C PRO A 69 21.33 -18.84 8.40
N ASP A 70 22.13 -18.16 7.58
CA ASP A 70 23.40 -17.54 8.00
C ASP A 70 23.21 -16.12 8.58
N SER A 71 21.97 -15.67 8.75
CA SER A 71 21.71 -14.33 9.29
C SER A 71 21.93 -14.28 10.79
N GLU A 72 22.70 -13.29 11.24
CA GLU A 72 22.93 -13.01 12.67
C GLU A 72 21.66 -12.65 13.46
N LEU A 73 20.53 -12.45 12.77
CA LEU A 73 19.24 -12.14 13.36
C LEU A 73 18.47 -13.41 13.79
N VAL A 74 18.83 -14.58 13.26
CA VAL A 74 18.13 -15.84 13.55
C VAL A 74 18.27 -16.19 15.04
N GLY A 75 17.15 -16.53 15.67
CA GLY A 75 17.06 -16.89 17.09
C GLY A 75 17.07 -15.71 18.06
N LYS A 76 17.24 -14.47 17.57
CA LYS A 76 17.12 -13.26 18.41
C LYS A 76 15.70 -12.76 18.44
N THR A 77 15.29 -12.18 19.56
CA THR A 77 14.05 -11.39 19.61
C THR A 77 14.22 -10.07 18.84
N ILE A 78 13.12 -9.44 18.42
CA ILE A 78 13.14 -8.11 17.80
C ILE A 78 13.88 -7.10 18.71
N LYS A 79 13.72 -7.21 20.04
CA LYS A 79 14.43 -6.36 20.99
C LYS A 79 15.94 -6.61 20.95
N GLU A 80 16.38 -7.87 20.99
CA GLU A 80 17.79 -8.26 21.03
C GLU A 80 18.51 -8.11 19.68
N SER A 81 17.74 -8.03 18.59
CA SER A 81 18.27 -7.83 17.25
C SER A 81 19.02 -6.51 17.06
N GLY A 82 18.79 -5.52 17.94
CA GLY A 82 19.37 -4.17 17.82
C GLY A 82 18.88 -3.40 16.60
N LEU A 83 17.85 -3.89 15.89
CA LEU A 83 17.31 -3.22 14.70
C LEU A 83 16.83 -1.80 15.04
N ARG A 84 16.16 -1.62 16.18
CA ARG A 84 15.67 -0.32 16.63
C ARG A 84 16.81 0.67 16.90
N ASP A 85 17.93 0.20 17.45
CA ASP A 85 19.12 1.03 17.71
C ASP A 85 19.82 1.45 16.41
N ARG A 86 19.68 0.65 15.36
CA ARG A 86 20.14 0.96 13.99
C ARG A 86 19.15 1.81 13.20
N ASP A 87 18.09 2.28 13.85
CA ASP A 87 17.02 3.09 13.28
C ASP A 87 16.23 2.33 12.20
N ILE A 88 15.93 1.07 12.50
CA ILE A 88 15.14 0.15 11.67
C ILE A 88 13.94 -0.33 12.48
N LEU A 89 12.75 0.02 11.99
CA LEU A 89 11.46 -0.40 12.50
C LEU A 89 10.97 -1.63 11.73
N VAL A 90 10.58 -2.66 12.47
CA VAL A 90 9.92 -3.84 11.89
C VAL A 90 8.43 -3.57 11.78
N LEU A 91 7.90 -3.60 10.55
CA LEU A 91 6.49 -3.38 10.25
C LEU A 91 5.70 -4.70 10.27
N SER A 92 6.27 -5.74 9.66
CA SER A 92 5.67 -7.08 9.65
C SER A 92 6.70 -8.18 9.46
N ILE A 93 6.35 -9.37 9.91
CA ILE A 93 7.09 -10.61 9.64
C ILE A 93 6.18 -11.52 8.83
N ILE A 94 6.65 -11.94 7.65
CA ILE A 94 5.98 -12.94 6.82
C ILE A 94 6.71 -14.26 7.03
N ARG A 95 6.02 -15.22 7.60
CA ARG A 95 6.51 -16.58 7.86
C ARG A 95 5.66 -17.56 7.08
N GLU A 96 6.27 -18.22 6.11
CA GLU A 96 5.58 -19.11 5.17
C GLU A 96 4.42 -18.39 4.46
N SER A 97 3.17 -18.60 4.91
CA SER A 97 1.94 -17.99 4.39
C SER A 97 1.23 -17.09 5.40
N GLN A 98 1.77 -16.92 6.61
CA GLN A 98 1.19 -16.06 7.64
C GLN A 98 1.92 -14.72 7.71
N THR A 99 1.14 -13.64 7.74
CA THR A 99 1.66 -12.29 8.01
C THR A 99 1.39 -11.95 9.46
N ILE A 100 2.44 -11.61 10.18
CA ILE A 100 2.38 -11.10 11.56
C ILE A 100 2.59 -9.58 11.47
N PRO A 101 1.50 -8.79 11.43
CA PRO A 101 1.61 -7.33 11.47
C PRO A 101 2.04 -6.87 12.86
N ASN A 102 2.81 -5.78 12.91
CA ASN A 102 3.28 -5.14 14.16
C ASN A 102 3.76 -6.14 15.22
N PRO A 103 4.82 -6.92 14.91
CA PRO A 103 5.27 -7.98 15.80
C PRO A 103 5.75 -7.41 17.14
N LYS A 104 5.40 -8.08 18.24
CA LYS A 104 5.84 -7.72 19.59
C LYS A 104 7.37 -7.76 19.70
N THR A 105 7.95 -6.91 20.54
CA THR A 105 9.40 -6.84 20.75
C THR A 105 10.02 -8.15 21.26
N SER A 106 9.23 -8.99 21.94
CA SER A 106 9.63 -10.31 22.42
C SER A 106 9.55 -11.41 21.36
N ARG A 107 9.15 -11.09 20.12
CA ARG A 107 9.03 -12.07 19.05
C ARG A 107 10.41 -12.46 18.53
N GLU A 108 10.65 -13.75 18.40
CA GLU A 108 11.85 -14.30 17.78
C GLU A 108 11.79 -14.27 16.25
N ILE A 109 12.92 -13.89 15.66
CA ILE A 109 13.19 -13.91 14.22
C ILE A 109 13.73 -15.30 13.85
N LEU A 110 13.10 -15.94 12.87
CA LEU A 110 13.49 -17.28 12.42
C LEU A 110 14.07 -17.26 11.00
N SER A 111 14.87 -18.27 10.68
CA SER A 111 15.31 -18.51 9.31
C SER A 111 14.09 -18.77 8.40
N GLY A 112 14.10 -18.19 7.21
CA GLY A 112 12.99 -18.23 6.27
C GLY A 112 11.96 -17.10 6.44
N ASP A 113 12.04 -16.31 7.53
CA ASP A 113 11.20 -15.12 7.69
C ASP A 113 11.52 -14.07 6.61
N ARG A 114 10.49 -13.34 6.17
CA ARG A 114 10.67 -12.12 5.37
C ARG A 114 10.18 -10.95 6.21
N ILE A 115 11.09 -10.04 6.53
CA ILE A 115 10.82 -8.91 7.41
C ILE A 115 10.57 -7.68 6.54
N LEU A 116 9.37 -7.11 6.64
CA LEU A 116 9.11 -5.79 6.11
C LEU A 116 9.55 -4.78 7.16
N CYS A 117 10.45 -3.88 6.79
CA CYS A 117 11.00 -2.89 7.69
C CYS A 117 11.09 -1.52 7.05
N TYR A 118 11.09 -0.49 7.89
CA TYR A 118 11.32 0.90 7.54
C TYR A 118 12.51 1.42 8.33
N GLY A 119 13.43 2.13 7.69
CA GLY A 119 14.57 2.68 8.40
C GLY A 119 15.62 3.28 7.47
N LYS A 120 16.80 3.55 8.03
CA LYS A 120 17.96 4.04 7.27
C LYS A 120 18.39 3.02 6.22
N LEU A 121 18.42 3.45 4.95
CA LEU A 121 18.82 2.61 3.81
C LEU A 121 20.23 2.04 3.97
N LEU A 122 21.18 2.82 4.52
CA LEU A 122 22.55 2.36 4.77
C LEU A 122 22.59 1.27 5.84
N SER A 123 21.87 1.45 6.96
CA SER A 123 21.75 0.44 8.01
C SER A 123 21.13 -0.83 7.46
N MET A 124 20.05 -0.72 6.66
CA MET A 124 19.39 -1.88 6.05
C MET A 124 20.27 -2.61 5.05
N LYS A 125 21.09 -1.90 4.24
CA LYS A 125 22.07 -2.52 3.32
C LYS A 125 23.01 -3.49 4.02
N THR A 126 23.42 -3.21 5.26
CA THR A 126 24.29 -4.13 6.03
C THR A 126 23.61 -5.44 6.43
N LEU A 127 22.27 -5.47 6.41
CA LEU A 127 21.48 -6.66 6.74
C LEU A 127 21.18 -7.52 5.53
N PHE A 128 21.43 -7.02 4.31
CA PHE A 128 21.32 -7.83 3.12
C PHE A 128 22.49 -8.81 3.03
N PRO A 129 22.23 -10.08 2.70
CA PRO A 129 23.30 -11.05 2.47
C PRO A 129 24.21 -10.58 1.33
N LEU A 130 25.53 -10.80 1.49
CA LEU A 130 26.57 -10.43 0.51
C LEU A 130 26.43 -11.12 -0.85
N HIS A 131 25.60 -12.17 -0.94
CA HIS A 131 25.28 -12.83 -2.19
C HIS A 131 23.88 -12.42 -2.70
N PRO A 132 23.78 -11.88 -3.93
CA PRO A 132 22.49 -11.54 -4.52
C PRO A 132 21.67 -12.82 -4.73
N TRP A 133 20.50 -12.87 -4.11
CA TRP A 133 19.59 -14.00 -4.23
C TRP A 133 18.98 -14.06 -5.64
N PRO A 134 18.63 -15.26 -6.13
CA PRO A 134 17.97 -15.41 -7.41
C PRO A 134 16.70 -14.56 -7.39
N LYS A 135 16.65 -13.52 -8.24
CA LYS A 135 15.47 -12.68 -8.43
C LYS A 135 14.28 -13.62 -8.57
N LYS A 136 13.32 -13.57 -7.63
CA LYS A 136 11.99 -14.16 -7.86
C LYS A 136 11.57 -13.61 -9.22
N ARG A 137 11.44 -14.50 -10.21
CA ARG A 137 10.82 -14.17 -11.49
C ARG A 137 9.58 -13.41 -11.11
N SER A 138 9.53 -12.12 -11.44
CA SER A 138 8.30 -11.35 -11.40
C SER A 138 7.27 -12.28 -12.02
N ARG A 139 6.24 -12.66 -11.24
CA ARG A 139 5.07 -13.28 -11.82
C ARG A 139 4.59 -12.24 -12.81
N ARG A 140 4.98 -12.41 -14.08
CA ARG A 140 4.34 -11.77 -15.22
C ARG A 140 2.88 -12.01 -14.94
N THR A 141 2.15 -10.95 -14.63
CA THR A 141 0.71 -10.91 -14.73
C THR A 141 0.39 -11.58 -16.07
N SER A 142 -0.17 -12.79 -16.02
CA SER A 142 -0.67 -13.45 -17.21
C SER A 142 -1.69 -12.49 -17.78
N LYS A 143 -1.39 -11.89 -18.93
CA LYS A 143 -2.39 -11.19 -19.71
C LYS A 143 -3.57 -12.16 -19.87
N LEU A 144 -4.74 -11.76 -19.41
CA LEU A 144 -5.98 -12.46 -19.71
C LEU A 144 -6.11 -12.53 -21.24
N PRO A 145 -6.50 -13.68 -21.82
CA PRO A 145 -6.69 -13.77 -23.26
C PRO A 145 -7.85 -12.87 -23.67
N THR A 146 -7.58 -11.94 -24.58
CA THR A 146 -8.59 -11.24 -25.37
C THR A 146 -9.36 -12.30 -26.16
N GLN A 147 -10.66 -12.42 -25.93
CA GLN A 147 -11.55 -13.17 -26.80
C GLN A 147 -12.01 -12.22 -27.92
N GLU A 148 -11.67 -12.56 -29.16
CA GLU A 148 -12.44 -12.23 -30.37
C GLU A 148 -13.07 -13.52 -30.89
#